data_AF-A0A7C2NIW4-F1
#
_entry.id   AF-A0A7C2NIW4-F1
#
_cell.length_a   1.000
_cell.length_b   1.000
_cell.length_c   1.000
_cell.angle_alpha   90.00
_cell.angle_beta   90.00
_cell.angle_gamma   90.00
#
_symmetry.space_group_name_H-M   'P 1'
#
loop_
_entity.id
_entity.type
_entity.pdbx_description
1 polymer ?
#
loop_
_entity_poly.entity_id
_entity_poly.type
_entity_poly.pdbx_seq_one_letter_code
_entity_poly.pdbx_strand_id
1 'polypeptide(L)' 'MIQASTLVKRLDLQPHPEGGYFKEVYRSNELIKAEGLPERYSSERCFGTSIYYMLEGEQFSAFHKLQSDETWH' A
#
# COMPACT_ATOMS: atom_id res chain seq x y z
N MET A 1 15.86 17.81 13.20
CA MET A 1 14.58 17.31 12.66
C MET A 1 14.88 16.71 11.28
N ILE A 2 14.43 15.49 10.99
CA ILE A 2 14.64 14.87 9.68
C ILE A 2 13.65 15.50 8.70
N GLN A 3 14.14 15.95 7.53
CA GLN A 3 13.30 16.51 6.46
C GLN A 3 12.54 15.39 5.75
N ALA A 4 11.28 15.61 5.34
CA ALA A 4 10.50 14.56 4.69
C ALA A 4 11.14 14.11 3.36
N SER A 5 11.70 15.05 2.59
CA SER A 5 12.48 14.73 1.38
C SER A 5 13.67 13.79 1.63
N THR A 6 14.27 13.81 2.83
CA THR A 6 15.31 12.85 3.22
C THR A 6 14.72 11.44 3.38
N LEU A 7 13.52 11.31 3.95
CA LEU A 7 12.83 10.03 4.09
C LEU A 7 12.38 9.48 2.74
N VAL A 8 11.78 10.31 1.88
CA VAL A 8 11.40 9.94 0.50
C VAL A 8 12.58 9.33 -0.24
N LYS A 9 13.74 10.00 -0.21
CA LYS A 9 14.96 9.51 -0.87
C LYS A 9 15.51 8.25 -0.21
N ARG A 10 15.57 8.20 1.12
CA ARG A 10 16.18 7.08 1.86
C ARG A 10 15.36 5.79 1.72
N LEU A 11 14.04 5.92 1.70
CA LEU A 11 13.10 4.79 1.57
C LEU A 11 12.72 4.55 0.10
N ASP A 12 13.19 5.39 -0.83
CA ASP A 12 12.90 5.32 -2.27
C ASP A 12 11.39 5.32 -2.56
N LEU A 13 10.68 6.21 -1.85
CA LEU A 13 9.23 6.36 -1.99
C LEU A 13 8.89 7.06 -3.30
N GLN A 14 7.81 6.60 -3.93
CA GLN A 14 7.28 7.15 -5.18
C GLN A 14 5.94 7.84 -4.92
N PRO A 15 5.51 8.81 -5.73
CA PRO A 15 4.19 9.42 -5.59
C PRO A 15 3.07 8.37 -5.65
N HIS A 16 2.12 8.42 -4.71
CA HIS A 16 0.96 7.52 -4.70
C HIS A 16 -0.21 8.13 -5.50
N PRO A 17 -0.97 7.34 -6.28
CA PRO A 17 -2.10 7.86 -7.08
C PRO A 17 -3.16 8.59 -6.25
N GLU A 18 -3.31 8.21 -4.98
CA GLU A 18 -4.29 8.80 -4.07
C GLU A 18 -3.75 10.03 -3.34
N GLY A 19 -2.47 10.34 -3.50
CA GLY A 19 -1.77 11.41 -2.77
C GLY A 19 -0.77 10.87 -1.75
N GLY A 20 0.24 11.68 -1.46
CA GLY A 20 1.40 11.28 -0.66
C GLY A 20 2.44 10.49 -1.46
N TYR A 21 3.26 9.74 -0.72
CA TYR A 21 4.30 8.87 -1.25
C TYR A 21 4.13 7.46 -0.70
N PHE A 22 4.51 6.46 -1.48
CA PHE A 22 4.47 5.07 -1.07
C PHE A 22 5.60 4.24 -1.66
N LYS A 23 5.85 3.06 -1.09
CA LYS A 23 6.62 1.99 -1.71
C LYS A 23 6.17 0.64 -1.18
N GLU A 24 5.92 -0.32 -2.06
CA GLU A 24 5.73 -1.71 -1.64
C GLU A 24 7.05 -2.27 -1.11
N VAL A 25 7.01 -2.81 0.11
CA VAL A 25 8.19 -3.38 0.79
C VAL A 25 8.08 -4.87 1.02
N TYR A 26 6.88 -5.43 0.84
CA TYR A 26 6.63 -6.86 0.94
C TYR A 26 5.46 -7.28 0.08
N ARG A 27 5.59 -8.47 -0.51
CA ARG A 27 4.55 -9.24 -1.17
C ARG A 27 4.81 -10.71 -0.91
N SER A 28 3.82 -11.43 -0.41
CA SER A 28 3.89 -12.89 -0.29
C SER A 28 4.04 -13.53 -1.67
N ASN A 29 4.86 -14.57 -1.76
CA ASN A 29 5.06 -15.36 -2.99
C ASN A 29 3.91 -16.35 -3.21
N GLU A 30 3.23 -16.73 -2.14
CA GLU A 30 2.12 -17.65 -2.14
C GLU A 30 0.84 -16.97 -2.60
N LEU A 31 0.04 -17.72 -3.36
CA LEU A 31 -1.25 -17.26 -3.89
C LEU A 31 -2.38 -18.13 -3.33
N ILE A 32 -3.46 -17.47 -2.93
CA ILE A 32 -4.76 -18.09 -2.72
C ILE A 32 -5.47 -18.07 -4.07
N LYS A 33 -5.77 -19.26 -4.59
CA LYS A 33 -6.53 -19.40 -5.85
C LYS A 33 -7.93 -18.79 -5.70
N ALA A 34 -8.50 -18.35 -6.81
CA ALA A 34 -9.81 -17.71 -6.83
C ALA A 34 -10.91 -18.56 -6.19
N GLU A 35 -10.86 -19.89 -6.32
CA GLU A 35 -11.86 -20.81 -5.75
C GLU A 35 -11.79 -20.90 -4.22
N GLY A 36 -10.66 -20.53 -3.62
CA GLY A 36 -10.46 -20.49 -2.17
C GLY A 36 -10.74 -19.12 -1.54
N LEU A 37 -11.14 -18.12 -2.34
CA LEU A 37 -11.40 -16.76 -1.89
C LEU A 37 -12.91 -16.49 -1.77
N PRO A 38 -13.33 -15.56 -0.88
CA PRO A 38 -14.72 -15.09 -0.84
C PRO A 38 -15.17 -14.48 -2.19
N GLU A 39 -16.48 -14.56 -2.49
CA GLU A 39 -17.07 -14.11 -3.76
C GLU A 39 -16.76 -12.66 -4.17
N ARG A 40 -16.35 -11.80 -3.21
CA ARG A 40 -15.94 -10.43 -3.49
C ARG A 40 -14.68 -10.32 -4.35
N TYR A 41 -13.88 -11.39 -4.49
CA TYR A 41 -12.68 -11.40 -5.31
C TYR A 41 -12.91 -12.08 -6.66
N SER A 42 -12.45 -11.46 -7.75
CA SER A 42 -12.60 -11.96 -9.12
C SER A 42 -11.36 -12.68 -9.67
N SER A 43 -10.28 -12.76 -8.90
CA SER A 43 -9.03 -13.44 -9.27
C SER A 43 -8.25 -13.84 -8.03
N GLU A 44 -7.18 -14.62 -8.22
CA GLU A 44 -6.27 -15.02 -7.15
C GLU A 44 -5.65 -13.81 -6.42
N ARG A 45 -5.21 -14.03 -5.18
CA ARG A 45 -4.60 -12.99 -4.33
C ARG A 45 -3.37 -13.56 -3.63
N CYS A 46 -2.32 -12.75 -3.49
CA CYS A 46 -1.21 -13.09 -2.60
C CYS A 46 -1.68 -13.04 -1.13
N PHE A 47 -0.98 -13.73 -0.23
CA PHE A 47 -1.40 -13.79 1.17
C PHE A 47 -1.38 -12.43 1.87
N GLY A 48 -0.53 -11.52 1.40
CA GLY A 48 -0.50 -10.14 1.88
C GLY A 48 0.55 -9.32 1.17
N THR A 49 0.38 -8.00 1.27
CA THR A 49 1.35 -6.98 0.88
C THR A 49 1.53 -6.01 2.02
N SER A 50 2.66 -5.30 2.05
CA SER A 50 2.80 -4.13 2.91
C SER A 50 3.53 -3.03 2.17
N ILE A 51 3.16 -1.79 2.48
CA ILE A 51 3.78 -0.60 1.90
C ILE A 51 4.33 0.28 3.02
N TYR A 52 5.36 1.07 2.72
CA TYR A 52 5.53 2.35 3.39
C TYR A 52 4.59 3.36 2.74
N TYR A 53 4.00 4.22 3.55
CA TYR A 53 3.14 5.32 3.10
C TYR A 53 3.47 6.58 3.91
N MET A 54 3.49 7.74 3.26
CA MET A 54 3.83 9.01 3.89
C MET A 54 3.09 10.18 3.26
N LEU A 55 2.58 11.08 4.10
CA LEU A 55 2.05 12.38 3.72
C LEU A 55 3.01 13.49 4.19
N GLU A 56 3.21 14.52 3.37
CA GLU A 56 3.99 15.71 3.72
C GLU A 56 3.11 16.97 3.64
N GLY A 57 3.11 17.77 4.70
CA GLY A 57 2.44 19.08 4.72
C GLY A 57 0.93 18.98 4.51
N GLU A 58 0.43 19.61 3.45
CA GLU A 58 -1.01 19.69 3.11
C GLU A 58 -1.46 18.55 2.16
N GLN A 59 -0.59 17.57 1.88
CA GLN A 59 -0.98 16.39 1.12
C GLN A 59 -2.06 15.60 1.87
N PHE A 60 -2.98 15.01 1.11
CA PHE A 60 -4.02 14.14 1.64
C PHE A 60 -4.11 12.86 0.80
N SER A 61 -4.60 11.78 1.40
CA SER A 61 -5.03 10.59 0.66
C SER A 61 -6.49 10.75 0.24
N ALA A 62 -6.76 10.69 -1.05
CA ALA A 62 -8.13 10.68 -1.58
C ALA A 62 -8.91 9.47 -1.05
N PHE A 63 -10.22 9.66 -0.86
CA PHE A 63 -11.10 8.58 -0.44
C PHE A 63 -11.09 7.45 -1.47
N HIS A 64 -10.89 6.23 -0.98
CA HIS A 64 -10.90 5.00 -1.76
C HIS A 64 -11.44 3.86 -0.88
N LYS A 65 -11.65 2.68 -1.50
CA LYS A 65 -12.15 1.50 -0.82
C LYS A 65 -11.47 0.25 -1.35
N LEU A 66 -11.07 -0.64 -0.45
CA LEU A 66 -10.48 -1.92 -0.77
C LEU A 66 -11.49 -3.07 -0.55
N GLN A 67 -11.19 -4.21 -1.17
CA GLN A 67 -11.94 -5.46 -0.98
C GLN A 67 -11.41 -6.28 0.22
N SER A 68 -10.26 -5.89 0.76
CA SER A 68 -9.60 -6.51 1.90
C SER A 68 -9.51 -5.50 3.03
N ASP A 69 -9.44 -6.00 4.26
CA ASP A 69 -9.09 -5.18 5.40
C ASP A 69 -7.67 -4.64 5.23
N GLU A 70 -7.45 -3.40 5.66
CA GLU A 70 -6.16 -2.74 5.62
C GLU A 70 -5.73 -2.40 7.06
N THR A 71 -4.50 -2.76 7.41
CA THR A 71 -3.94 -2.49 8.73
C THR A 71 -2.89 -1.39 8.63
N TRP A 72 -2.98 -0.40 9.51
CA TRP A 72 -2.07 0.73 9.61
C TRP A 72 -1.22 0.60 10.88
N HIS A 73 0.09 0.85 10.77
CA HIS A 73 1.08 0.73 11.84
C HIS A 73 1.71 2.08 12.18
#